data_AF-A0A8H5HBY0-F1
#
_entry.id   AF-A0A8H5HBY0-F1
#
_cell.length_a   1.000
_cell.length_b   1.000
_cell.length_c   1.000
_cell.angle_alpha   90.00
_cell.angle_beta   90.00
_cell.angle_gamma   90.00
#
_symmetry.space_group_name_H-M   'P 1'
#
loop_
_entity.id
_entity.type
_entity.pdbx_description
1 polymer ?
#
loop_
_entity_poly.entity_id
_entity_poly.type
_entity_poly.pdbx_seq_one_letter_code
_entity_poly.pdbx_strand_id
1 'polypeptide(L)'
;MGAAWLFLFAVFVAAALLFGTVYFIIMFSDLESDYVNPIDLCNKLNQLVIPENAVHAFLALLFLLSGQWMAFAFNAPLLAFNTNKIINKNHMFDATEIFRTLDSHKKESFCKVAFYLVSFFYYLYRMIASLVADSE
;
A
#
# COMPACT_ATOMS: atom_id res chain seq x y z
N MET A 1 25.69 -0.33 7.63
CA MET A 1 25.04 1.00 7.43
C MET A 1 24.01 1.04 6.30
N GLY A 2 24.30 0.54 5.09
CA GLY A 2 23.38 0.65 3.94
C GLY A 2 22.00 0.02 4.13
N ALA A 3 21.92 -1.13 4.82
CA ALA A 3 20.64 -1.79 5.11
C ALA A 3 19.77 -0.99 6.10
N ALA A 4 20.38 -0.39 7.13
CA ALA A 4 19.66 0.46 8.09
C ALA A 4 19.00 1.67 7.40
N TRP A 5 19.72 2.36 6.51
CA TRP A 5 19.17 3.47 5.72
C TRP A 5 18.04 3.04 4.78
N LEU A 6 18.17 1.86 4.16
CA LEU A 6 17.12 1.28 3.33
C LEU A 6 15.86 0.99 4.14
N PHE A 7 15.98 0.35 5.30
CA PHE A 7 14.83 0.04 6.14
C PHE A 7 14.23 1.30 6.78
N LEU A 8 15.03 2.31 7.10
CA LEU A 8 14.53 3.63 7.53
C LEU A 8 13.65 4.27 6.43
N PHE A 9 14.14 4.28 5.19
CA PHE A 9 13.34 4.74 4.05
C PHE A 9 12.06 3.91 3.89
N ALA A 10 12.15 2.59 4.01
CA ALA A 10 11.00 1.69 3.92
C ALA A 10 9.95 1.96 5.01
N VAL A 11 10.35 2.31 6.24
CA VAL A 11 9.44 2.69 7.33
C VAL A 11 8.65 3.96 6.96
N PHE A 12 9.31 5.00 6.43
CA PHE A 12 8.62 6.22 6.00
C PHE A 12 7.65 5.94 4.85
N VAL A 13 8.06 5.15 3.86
CA VAL A 13 7.19 4.76 2.73
C VAL A 13 6.00 3.92 3.22
N ALA A 14 6.23 2.95 4.10
CA ALA A 14 5.16 2.13 4.68
C ALA A 14 4.16 2.98 5.47
N ALA A 15 4.62 3.98 6.23
CA ALA A 15 3.74 4.92 6.91
C ALA A 15 2.89 5.71 5.91
N ALA A 16 3.49 6.24 4.84
CA ALA A 16 2.76 6.97 3.80
C ALA A 16 1.70 6.10 3.10
N LEU A 17 2.05 4.84 2.77
CA LEU A 17 1.11 3.87 2.19
C LEU A 17 -0.03 3.50 3.15
N LEU A 18 0.26 3.38 4.44
CA LEU A 18 -0.75 3.14 5.47
C LEU A 18 -1.72 4.32 5.58
N PHE A 19 -1.22 5.55 5.64
CA PHE A 19 -2.08 6.73 5.63
C PHE A 19 -2.92 6.84 4.35
N GLY A 20 -2.34 6.57 3.18
CA GLY A 20 -3.06 6.56 1.90
C GLY A 20 -4.20 5.53 1.86
N THR A 21 -3.96 4.32 2.36
CA THR A 21 -4.99 3.27 2.41
C THR A 21 -6.06 3.52 3.47
N VAL A 22 -5.70 4.13 4.62
CA VAL A 22 -6.69 4.60 5.60
C VAL A 22 -7.57 5.70 4.99
N TYR A 23 -6.99 6.62 4.23
CA TYR A 23 -7.75 7.64 3.48
C TYR A 23 -8.78 7.01 2.53
N PHE A 24 -8.43 5.91 1.84
CA PHE A 24 -9.38 5.19 0.98
C PHE A 24 -10.55 4.61 1.77
N ILE A 25 -10.29 4.00 2.94
CA ILE A 25 -11.34 3.47 3.81
C ILE A 25 -12.28 4.58 4.29
N ILE A 26 -11.73 5.73 4.69
CA ILE A 26 -12.54 6.89 5.10
C ILE A 26 -13.42 7.34 3.93
N MET A 27 -12.87 7.49 2.73
CA MET A 27 -13.65 7.87 1.56
C MET A 27 -14.78 6.88 1.24
N PHE A 28 -14.54 5.58 1.35
CA PHE A 28 -15.60 4.58 1.18
C PHE A 28 -16.67 4.68 2.29
N SER A 29 -16.27 4.98 3.53
CA SER A 29 -17.20 5.19 4.65
C SER A 29 -18.02 6.46 4.47
N ASP A 30 -17.43 7.52 3.93
CA ASP A 30 -18.11 8.78 3.61
C ASP A 30 -19.15 8.58 2.51
N LEU A 31 -18.83 7.75 1.50
CA LEU A 31 -19.78 7.37 0.45
C LEU A 31 -20.94 6.51 1.01
N GLU A 32 -20.65 5.57 1.91
CA GLU A 32 -21.66 4.72 2.56
C GLU A 32 -22.63 5.53 3.45
N SER A 33 -22.15 6.66 3.98
CA SER A 33 -22.93 7.58 4.82
C SER A 33 -23.56 8.73 4.02
N ASP A 34 -23.56 8.66 2.69
CA ASP A 34 -24.05 9.69 1.76
C ASP A 34 -23.42 11.10 1.97
N TYR A 35 -22.20 11.18 2.50
CA TYR A 35 -21.48 12.45 2.69
C TYR A 35 -20.77 12.95 1.42
N VAL A 36 -20.43 12.05 0.49
CA VAL A 36 -19.69 12.37 -0.75
C VAL A 36 -20.35 11.74 -1.96
N ASN A 37 -20.37 12.46 -3.09
CA ASN A 37 -20.90 11.93 -4.35
C ASN A 37 -19.99 10.85 -4.94
N PRO A 38 -20.55 9.80 -5.58
CA PRO A 38 -19.76 8.72 -6.18
C PRO A 38 -18.80 9.21 -7.27
N ILE A 39 -19.17 10.25 -8.03
CA ILE A 39 -18.32 10.85 -9.08
C ILE A 39 -17.08 11.52 -8.46
N ASP A 40 -17.29 12.32 -7.41
CA ASP A 40 -16.21 13.03 -6.72
C ASP A 40 -15.23 12.05 -6.07
N LEU A 41 -15.76 10.99 -5.46
CA LEU A 41 -14.96 9.90 -4.91
C LEU A 41 -14.13 9.20 -5.98
N CYS A 42 -14.73 8.78 -7.09
CA CYS A 42 -14.00 8.08 -8.16
C CYS A 42 -12.90 8.95 -8.75
N ASN A 43 -13.14 10.25 -8.96
CA ASN A 43 -12.13 11.19 -9.45
C ASN A 43 -10.95 11.32 -8.47
N LYS A 44 -11.21 11.45 -7.17
CA LYS A 44 -10.17 11.56 -6.14
C LYS A 44 -9.38 10.26 -5.99
N LEU A 45 -10.06 9.12 -5.90
CA LEU A 45 -9.41 7.83 -5.70
C LEU A 45 -8.60 7.39 -6.92
N ASN A 46 -9.14 7.55 -8.13
CA ASN A 46 -8.43 7.15 -9.37
C ASN A 46 -7.11 7.92 -9.55
N GLN A 47 -7.02 9.18 -9.09
CA GLN A 47 -5.78 9.94 -9.09
C GLN A 47 -4.73 9.40 -8.13
N LEU A 48 -5.14 8.71 -7.06
CA LEU A 48 -4.26 8.22 -6.00
C LEU A 48 -3.89 6.73 -6.14
N VAL A 49 -4.73 5.92 -6.81
CA VAL A 49 -4.48 4.48 -7.02
C VAL A 49 -3.16 4.21 -7.74
N ILE A 50 -2.87 4.95 -8.81
CA ILE A 50 -1.63 4.75 -9.57
C ILE A 50 -0.41 5.16 -8.74
N PRO A 51 -0.36 6.35 -8.11
CA PRO A 51 0.72 6.72 -7.20
C PRO A 51 0.95 5.73 -6.06
N GLU A 52 -0.10 5.25 -5.39
CA GLU A 52 0.04 4.27 -4.29
C GLU A 52 0.72 2.98 -4.77
N ASN A 53 0.19 2.39 -5.84
CA ASN A 53 0.72 1.15 -6.38
C ASN A 53 2.14 1.33 -6.94
N ALA A 54 2.45 2.49 -7.52
CA ALA A 54 3.79 2.81 -8.02
C ALA A 54 4.80 2.92 -6.86
N VAL A 55 4.44 3.56 -5.76
CA VAL A 55 5.29 3.66 -4.56
C VAL A 55 5.53 2.29 -3.93
N HIS A 56 4.50 1.45 -3.83
CA HIS A 56 4.64 0.08 -3.32
C HIS A 56 5.52 -0.79 -4.23
N ALA A 57 5.33 -0.71 -5.55
CA ALA A 57 6.16 -1.41 -6.52
C ALA A 57 7.62 -0.95 -6.50
N PHE A 58 7.85 0.35 -6.37
CA PHE A 58 9.19 0.91 -6.22
C PHE A 58 9.88 0.40 -4.96
N LEU A 59 9.18 0.35 -3.83
CA LEU A 59 9.70 -0.20 -2.58
C LEU A 59 10.08 -1.69 -2.72
N ALA A 60 9.21 -2.49 -3.35
CA ALA A 60 9.48 -3.91 -3.60
C ALA A 60 10.70 -4.10 -4.52
N LEU A 61 10.84 -3.28 -5.56
CA LEU A 61 11.99 -3.30 -6.45
C LEU A 61 13.28 -2.92 -5.72
N LEU A 62 13.24 -1.93 -4.82
CA LEU A 62 14.39 -1.61 -3.97
C LEU A 62 14.83 -2.79 -3.08
N PHE A 63 13.88 -3.52 -2.49
CA PHE A 63 14.20 -4.72 -1.70
C PHE A 63 14.83 -5.82 -2.57
N LEU A 64 14.36 -5.98 -3.80
CA LEU A 64 14.91 -6.94 -4.75
C LEU A 64 16.36 -6.58 -5.13
N LEU A 65 16.61 -5.33 -5.52
CA LEU A 65 17.96 -4.86 -5.90
C LEU A 65 18.95 -4.88 -4.73
N SER A 66 18.46 -4.71 -3.51
CA SER A 66 19.29 -4.68 -2.30
C SER A 66 19.50 -6.08 -1.69
N GLY A 67 19.04 -7.14 -2.35
CA GLY A 67 19.20 -8.53 -1.92
C GLY A 67 18.41 -8.90 -0.66
N GLN A 68 17.39 -8.12 -0.30
CA GLN A 68 16.54 -8.38 0.87
C GLN A 68 15.41 -9.34 0.50
N TRP A 69 15.76 -10.60 0.20
CA TRP A 69 14.83 -11.61 -0.33
C TRP A 69 13.60 -11.86 0.53
N MET A 70 13.75 -11.84 1.87
CA MET A 70 12.62 -12.06 2.78
C MET A 70 11.63 -10.90 2.77
N ALA A 71 12.12 -9.66 2.74
CA ALA A 71 11.28 -8.47 2.63
C ALA A 71 10.57 -8.43 1.27
N PHE A 72 11.28 -8.77 0.19
CA PHE A 72 10.69 -8.88 -1.14
C PHE A 72 9.63 -9.97 -1.22
N ALA A 73 9.92 -11.18 -0.72
CA ALA A 73 8.97 -12.30 -0.70
C ALA A 73 7.68 -11.97 0.07
N PHE A 74 7.78 -11.18 1.14
CA PHE A 74 6.62 -10.70 1.87
C PHE A 74 5.77 -9.70 1.05
N ASN A 75 6.39 -8.83 0.25
CA ASN A 75 5.69 -7.87 -0.61
C ASN A 75 5.21 -8.44 -1.94
N ALA A 76 5.80 -9.54 -2.40
CA ALA A 76 5.52 -10.13 -3.70
C ALA A 76 4.03 -10.50 -3.93
N PRO A 77 3.29 -11.08 -2.96
CA PRO A 77 1.87 -11.39 -3.17
C PRO A 77 1.02 -10.15 -3.41
N LEU A 78 1.22 -9.09 -2.60
CA LEU A 78 0.48 -7.84 -2.76
C LEU A 78 0.87 -7.13 -4.05
N LEU A 79 2.17 -7.14 -4.39
CA LEU A 79 2.66 -6.58 -5.64
C LEU A 79 2.04 -7.30 -6.85
N ALA A 80 2.06 -8.63 -6.87
CA ALA A 80 1.48 -9.42 -7.96
C ALA A 80 -0.02 -9.17 -8.10
N PHE A 81 -0.75 -9.07 -6.98
CA PHE A 81 -2.17 -8.72 -6.97
C PHE A 81 -2.43 -7.35 -7.59
N ASN A 82 -1.71 -6.31 -7.14
CA ASN A 82 -1.85 -4.95 -7.66
C ASN A 82 -1.44 -4.86 -9.14
N THR A 83 -0.35 -5.52 -9.54
CA THR A 83 0.11 -5.56 -10.93
C THR A 83 -0.92 -6.23 -11.84
N ASN A 84 -1.49 -7.37 -11.43
CA ASN A 84 -2.55 -8.03 -12.18
C ASN A 84 -3.77 -7.11 -12.36
N LYS A 85 -4.14 -6.35 -11.32
CA LYS A 85 -5.24 -5.38 -11.38
C LYS A 85 -4.98 -4.24 -12.37
N ILE A 86 -3.74 -3.74 -12.44
CA ILE A 86 -3.32 -2.71 -13.40
C ILE A 86 -3.34 -3.25 -14.83
N ILE A 87 -2.77 -4.44 -15.06
CA ILE A 87 -2.71 -5.08 -16.40
C ILE A 87 -4.12 -5.34 -16.94
N ASN A 88 -5.03 -5.83 -16.09
CA ASN A 88 -6.42 -6.06 -16.48
C ASN A 88 -7.27 -4.78 -16.55
N LYS A 89 -6.66 -3.59 -16.32
CA LYS A 89 -7.34 -2.28 -16.26
C LYS A 89 -8.47 -2.17 -15.21
N ASN A 90 -8.54 -3.10 -14.27
CA ASN A 90 -9.51 -3.14 -13.17
C ASN A 90 -9.09 -2.27 -11.97
N HIS A 91 -8.24 -1.27 -12.19
CA HIS A 91 -7.73 -0.38 -11.15
C HIS A 91 -8.56 0.90 -11.01
N MET A 92 -9.40 1.22 -12.00
CA MET A 92 -10.27 2.39 -11.97
C MET A 92 -11.59 2.09 -11.28
N PHE A 93 -12.05 3.03 -10.46
CA PHE A 93 -13.39 3.04 -9.89
C PHE A 93 -14.38 3.65 -10.88
N ASP A 94 -15.52 2.98 -11.08
CA ASP A 94 -16.65 3.43 -11.88
C ASP A 94 -17.78 3.90 -10.96
N ALA A 95 -18.21 5.15 -11.13
CA ALA A 95 -19.24 5.77 -10.31
C ALA A 95 -20.62 5.10 -10.45
N THR A 96 -20.88 4.38 -11.54
CA THR A 96 -22.14 3.68 -11.78
C THR A 96 -22.23 2.35 -11.02
N GLU A 97 -21.09 1.70 -10.78
CA GLU A 97 -21.02 0.40 -10.10
C GLU A 97 -20.48 0.47 -8.67
N ILE A 98 -19.97 1.64 -8.24
CA ILE A 98 -19.22 1.78 -6.99
C ILE A 98 -20.00 1.28 -5.76
N PHE A 99 -21.32 1.51 -5.69
CA PHE A 99 -22.15 1.02 -4.59
C PHE A 99 -22.29 -0.51 -4.57
N ARG A 100 -22.29 -1.14 -5.75
CA ARG A 100 -22.38 -2.60 -5.90
C ARG A 100 -21.07 -3.28 -5.49
N THR A 101 -19.93 -2.64 -5.76
CA THR A 101 -18.59 -3.19 -5.48
C THR A 101 -17.95 -2.64 -4.21
N LEU A 102 -18.63 -1.72 -3.50
CA LEU A 102 -18.12 -1.00 -2.32
C LEU A 102 -17.55 -1.93 -1.26
N ASP A 103 -18.32 -2.95 -0.85
CA ASP A 103 -17.91 -3.89 0.20
C ASP A 103 -16.64 -4.67 -0.19
N SER A 104 -16.50 -5.02 -1.47
CA SER A 104 -15.29 -5.67 -1.98
C SER A 104 -14.08 -4.75 -1.94
N HIS A 105 -14.22 -3.49 -2.37
CA HIS A 105 -13.13 -2.51 -2.36
C HIS A 105 -12.73 -2.08 -0.93
N LYS A 106 -13.71 -1.99 -0.03
CA LYS A 106 -13.48 -1.74 1.40
C LYS A 106 -12.70 -2.90 2.02
N LYS A 107 -13.10 -4.15 1.79
CA LYS A 107 -12.36 -5.35 2.24
C LYS A 107 -10.94 -5.40 1.70
N GLU A 108 -10.74 -5.10 0.41
CA GLU A 108 -9.40 -5.00 -0.19
C GLU A 108 -8.55 -3.94 0.54
N SER A 109 -9.11 -2.76 0.80
CA SER A 109 -8.42 -1.67 1.50
C SER A 109 -8.09 -2.04 2.95
N PHE A 110 -8.99 -2.72 3.67
CA PHE A 110 -8.71 -3.24 5.00
C PHE A 110 -7.59 -4.28 5.01
N CYS A 111 -7.59 -5.18 4.01
CA CYS A 111 -6.51 -6.16 3.86
C CYS A 111 -5.16 -5.47 3.60
N LYS A 112 -5.13 -4.43 2.76
CA LYS A 112 -3.94 -3.61 2.52
C LYS A 112 -3.45 -2.90 3.79
N VAL A 113 -4.36 -2.33 4.60
CA VAL A 113 -3.99 -1.70 5.88
C VAL A 113 -3.34 -2.72 6.82
N ALA A 114 -3.95 -3.90 6.97
CA ALA A 114 -3.36 -4.97 7.79
C ALA A 114 -1.97 -5.36 7.28
N PHE A 115 -1.82 -5.51 5.96
CA PHE A 115 -0.54 -5.82 5.33
C PHE A 115 0.52 -4.73 5.58
N TYR A 116 0.18 -3.45 5.37
CA TYR A 116 1.11 -2.34 5.57
C TYR A 116 1.45 -2.13 7.05
N LEU A 117 0.52 -2.39 7.96
CA LEU A 117 0.78 -2.35 9.40
C LEU A 117 1.80 -3.43 9.82
N VAL A 118 1.62 -4.67 9.36
CA VAL A 118 2.58 -5.75 9.62
C VAL A 118 3.94 -5.44 8.97
N SER A 119 3.93 -4.94 7.73
CA SER A 119 5.14 -4.50 7.02
C SER A 119 5.88 -3.42 7.79
N PHE A 120 5.17 -2.44 8.34
CA PHE A 120 5.73 -1.32 9.10
C PHE A 120 6.53 -1.82 10.31
N PHE A 121 5.95 -2.68 11.13
CA PHE A 121 6.64 -3.26 12.28
C PHE A 121 7.81 -4.16 11.86
N TYR A 122 7.68 -4.92 10.78
CA TYR A 122 8.76 -5.72 10.23
C TYR A 122 9.94 -4.86 9.76
N TYR A 123 9.70 -3.77 9.03
CA TYR A 123 10.76 -2.85 8.58
C TYR A 123 11.42 -2.14 9.76
N LEU A 124 10.63 -1.74 10.76
CA LEU A 124 11.16 -1.13 11.98
C LEU A 124 12.08 -2.11 12.73
N TYR A 125 11.65 -3.37 12.90
CA TYR A 125 12.49 -4.41 13.49
C TYR A 125 13.80 -4.63 12.71
N ARG A 126 13.72 -4.75 11.38
CA ARG A 126 14.90 -4.95 10.53
C ARG A 126 15.86 -3.75 10.56
N MET A 127 15.32 -2.54 10.65
CA MET A 127 16.12 -1.33 10.81
C MET A 127 16.91 -1.37 12.13
N ILE A 128 16.24 -1.63 13.26
CA ILE A 128 16.90 -1.71 14.57
C ILE A 128 17.94 -2.84 14.59
N ALA A 129 17.58 -4.02 14.09
CA ALA A 129 18.51 -5.16 14.05
C ALA A 129 19.77 -4.84 13.21
N SER A 130 19.62 -4.13 12.09
CA SER A 130 20.76 -3.68 11.29
C SER A 130 21.61 -2.63 12.01
N LEU A 131 21.00 -1.72 12.77
CA LEU A 131 21.74 -0.70 13.52
C LEU A 131 22.53 -1.31 14.68
N VAL A 132 21.95 -2.28 15.39
CA VAL A 132 22.63 -3.00 16.48
C VAL A 132 23.81 -3.80 15.93
N ALA A 133 23.62 -4.53 14.83
CA ALA A 133 24.70 -5.31 14.21
C ALA A 133 25.81 -4.43 13.61
N ASP A 134 25.54 -3.17 13.26
CA ASP A 134 26.56 -2.21 12.83
C ASP A 134 27.33 -1.58 14.02
N SER A 135 26.81 -1.70 15.25
CA SER A 135 27.40 -1.15 16.48
C SER A 135 28.25 -2.15 17.27
N GLU A 136 28.14 -3.44 16.95
CA GLU A 136 29.02 -4.52 17.43
C GLU A 136 30.26 -4.66 16.53
#